data_AF-A0AA88YPY8-F1
#
_entry.id   AF-A0AA88YPY8-F1
#
_cell.length_a   1.000
_cell.length_b   1.000
_cell.length_c   1.000
_cell.angle_alpha   90.00
_cell.angle_beta   90.00
_cell.angle_gamma   90.00
#
_symmetry.space_group_name_H-M   'P 1'
#
loop_
_entity.id
_entity.type
_entity.pdbx_description
1 polymer ?
#
loop_
_entity_poly.entity_id
_entity_poly.type
_entity_poly.pdbx_seq_one_letter_code
_entity_poly.pdbx_strand_id
1 'polypeptide(L)'
;MNADNNYTHQQGFNLPLNQSTPVHQLSFGQAGYSGHVYGSPVMQNVDMNSRLDAICMKLDGMCDQLKKLDLMEARLSNLETSAKTIKSDVENLKSTMSEMDKSMTFINQQFEKNKSDLSELQKTVSHITSEAKETELFIADEISELREELGSLKERHVDLQARSMRDNLVFSGIEELPPQQDGNGRPIGEDTERTLSEFLATKMDIHDVGFHRVHRMGRLIPGKTRPIVAKFVMYKDRERVRKSAKEKLTGSNYGISEQFPREINDRRKALYPTYKNAKRQGKRANFVMDKLYVDGVLIQPVSVQESQPGQSDRNDAMEVGHRDNGITQATTTRGGQSGAYSGGRGRGSRGRGGRGSRPFGRGARSSRSR
;
A
#
# COMPACT_ATOMS: atom_id res chain seq x y z
N MET A 1 3.80 -2.48 -20.71
CA MET A 1 4.10 -3.24 -21.93
C MET A 1 5.59 -3.50 -21.93
N ASN A 2 6.01 -4.71 -21.58
CA ASN A 2 7.36 -5.19 -21.89
C ASN A 2 7.20 -6.25 -22.97
N ALA A 3 8.00 -6.07 -24.01
CA ALA A 3 8.32 -7.09 -24.98
C ALA A 3 9.14 -8.19 -24.32
N ASP A 4 9.04 -9.41 -24.83
CA ASP A 4 10.24 -10.11 -25.31
C ASP A 4 9.89 -11.21 -26.31
N ASN A 5 10.88 -11.40 -27.19
CA ASN A 5 10.95 -12.25 -28.37
C ASN A 5 10.89 -13.76 -28.06
N ASN A 6 10.44 -14.59 -29.01
CA ASN A 6 11.38 -15.32 -29.86
C ASN A 6 10.80 -16.15 -31.01
N TYR A 7 11.61 -16.18 -32.06
CA TYR A 7 11.60 -16.95 -33.31
C TYR A 7 11.58 -18.49 -33.12
N THR A 8 11.04 -19.23 -34.10
CA THR A 8 11.81 -20.19 -34.93
C THR A 8 11.04 -20.76 -36.13
N HIS A 9 11.79 -20.97 -37.23
CA HIS A 9 11.45 -21.58 -38.51
C HIS A 9 10.96 -23.04 -38.44
N GLN A 10 10.14 -23.48 -39.42
CA GLN A 10 10.57 -24.41 -40.48
C GLN A 10 9.49 -24.67 -41.55
N GLN A 11 9.95 -24.82 -42.80
CA GLN A 11 9.22 -25.22 -44.00
C GLN A 11 9.00 -26.74 -44.06
N GLY A 12 8.06 -27.20 -44.88
CA GLY A 12 8.01 -28.61 -45.30
C GLY A 12 6.90 -28.93 -46.30
N PHE A 13 7.30 -29.21 -47.54
CA PHE A 13 6.50 -29.60 -48.72
C PHE A 13 5.73 -30.92 -48.55
N ASN A 14 4.55 -31.01 -49.18
CA ASN A 14 3.84 -32.26 -49.47
C ASN A 14 4.29 -32.82 -50.84
N LEU A 15 4.73 -34.07 -50.86
CA LEU A 15 4.74 -34.98 -52.02
C LEU A 15 4.58 -36.41 -51.49
N PRO A 16 3.87 -37.28 -52.23
CA PRO A 16 4.39 -38.62 -52.42
C PRO A 16 4.51 -39.01 -53.90
N LEU A 17 5.61 -39.72 -54.17
CA LEU A 17 5.92 -40.42 -55.41
C LEU A 17 5.23 -41.80 -55.43
N ASN A 18 4.56 -42.08 -56.54
CA ASN A 18 4.73 -43.23 -57.45
C ASN A 18 4.93 -44.66 -56.87
N GLN A 19 4.11 -45.61 -57.34
CA GLN A 19 4.58 -46.94 -57.76
C GLN A 19 3.53 -47.69 -58.62
N SER A 20 3.87 -47.83 -59.90
CA SER A 20 3.86 -49.00 -60.79
C SER A 20 2.84 -50.15 -60.63
N THR A 21 2.30 -50.53 -61.79
CA THR A 21 1.60 -51.76 -62.29
C THR A 21 2.32 -53.10 -61.94
N PRO A 22 1.98 -54.34 -62.42
CA PRO A 22 1.02 -54.83 -63.46
C PRO A 22 0.25 -56.15 -63.10
N VAL A 23 -0.63 -56.79 -63.92
CA VAL A 23 -0.29 -57.88 -64.89
C VAL A 23 -1.56 -58.68 -65.35
N HIS A 24 -1.55 -59.18 -66.62
CA HIS A 24 -2.28 -60.32 -67.28
C HIS A 24 -3.80 -60.24 -67.54
N GLN A 25 -4.43 -60.82 -68.59
CA GLN A 25 -4.05 -61.71 -69.71
C GLN A 25 -5.21 -61.78 -70.75
N LEU A 26 -4.88 -62.05 -72.02
CA LEU A 26 -5.49 -62.96 -73.04
C LEU A 26 -6.95 -63.47 -72.81
N SER A 27 -7.86 -63.65 -73.78
CA SER A 27 -7.76 -64.39 -75.05
C SER A 27 -9.10 -64.36 -75.81
N PHE A 28 -9.02 -64.68 -77.11
CA PHE A 28 -10.02 -64.89 -78.16
C PHE A 28 -11.22 -65.80 -77.86
N GLY A 29 -12.31 -65.59 -78.61
CA GLY A 29 -13.34 -66.59 -78.90
C GLY A 29 -14.08 -66.28 -80.21
N GLN A 30 -13.68 -66.92 -81.31
CA GLN A 30 -14.37 -66.96 -82.60
C GLN A 30 -15.00 -68.36 -82.79
N ALA A 31 -16.23 -68.43 -83.26
CA ALA A 31 -16.84 -69.56 -84.00
C ALA A 31 -18.09 -68.98 -84.69
N GLY A 32 -18.38 -69.15 -85.98
CA GLY A 32 -17.91 -70.08 -86.99
C GLY A 32 -19.11 -70.53 -87.81
N TYR A 33 -19.50 -69.76 -88.84
CA TYR A 33 -20.44 -70.23 -89.87
C TYR A 33 -19.62 -70.52 -91.14
N SER A 34 -19.50 -71.82 -91.46
CA SER A 34 -18.84 -72.36 -92.65
C SER A 34 -19.90 -73.05 -93.50
N GLY A 35 -19.91 -72.74 -94.79
CA GLY A 35 -20.73 -73.42 -95.79
C GLY A 35 -20.45 -72.90 -97.19
N HIS A 36 -19.27 -73.21 -97.73
CA HIS A 36 -18.88 -73.01 -99.13
C HIS A 36 -19.69 -73.91 -100.08
N VAL A 37 -20.02 -73.38 -101.26
CA VAL A 37 -20.33 -74.16 -102.49
C VAL A 37 -19.51 -73.56 -103.64
N TYR A 38 -18.55 -74.38 -104.09
CA TYR A 38 -17.86 -74.46 -105.39
C TYR A 38 -17.39 -73.20 -106.15
N GLY A 39 -16.06 -73.08 -106.21
CA GLY A 39 -15.32 -73.37 -107.45
C GLY A 39 -15.06 -72.21 -108.43
N SER A 40 -13.88 -71.61 -108.33
CA SER A 40 -12.93 -71.49 -109.46
C SER A 40 -11.60 -70.94 -108.97
N PRO A 41 -10.45 -71.45 -109.46
CA PRO A 41 -9.14 -71.04 -109.01
C PRO A 41 -8.76 -69.70 -109.65
N VAL A 42 -8.64 -68.65 -108.83
CA VAL A 42 -7.92 -67.43 -109.22
C VAL A 42 -6.70 -67.33 -108.32
N MET A 43 -5.54 -67.37 -108.99
CA MET A 43 -4.20 -67.30 -108.45
C MET A 43 -4.04 -66.23 -107.35
N GLN A 44 -3.43 -66.63 -106.23
CA GLN A 44 -3.11 -65.79 -105.07
C GLN A 44 -2.25 -64.58 -105.45
N ASN A 45 -2.72 -63.38 -105.11
CA ASN A 45 -1.95 -62.14 -105.18
C ASN A 45 -1.45 -61.79 -103.76
N VAL A 46 -0.44 -62.53 -103.29
CA VAL A 46 0.15 -62.46 -101.93
C VAL A 46 0.67 -61.05 -101.57
N ASP A 47 0.97 -60.22 -102.58
CA ASP A 47 1.39 -58.83 -102.43
C ASP A 47 0.28 -57.91 -101.87
N MET A 48 -0.97 -58.15 -102.25
CA MET A 48 -2.08 -57.27 -101.84
C MET A 48 -2.43 -57.43 -100.35
N ASN A 49 -2.37 -58.65 -99.81
CA ASN A 49 -2.70 -58.90 -98.40
C ASN A 49 -1.61 -58.37 -97.44
N SER A 50 -0.33 -58.47 -97.79
CA SER A 50 0.76 -57.93 -96.95
C SER A 50 0.75 -56.40 -96.92
N ARG A 51 0.38 -55.77 -98.04
CA ARG A 51 0.19 -54.31 -98.11
C ARG A 51 -1.04 -53.87 -97.29
N LEU A 52 -2.09 -54.67 -97.24
CA LEU A 52 -3.26 -54.41 -96.40
C LEU A 52 -2.92 -54.50 -94.91
N ASP A 53 -2.17 -55.52 -94.47
CA ASP A 53 -1.73 -55.65 -93.08
C ASP A 53 -0.79 -54.50 -92.66
N ALA A 54 0.12 -54.08 -93.55
CA ALA A 54 0.98 -52.91 -93.31
C ALA A 54 0.17 -51.60 -93.18
N ILE A 55 -0.92 -51.47 -93.94
CA ILE A 55 -1.86 -50.34 -93.82
C ILE A 55 -2.60 -50.41 -92.47
N CYS A 56 -3.10 -51.59 -92.08
CA CYS A 56 -3.77 -51.80 -90.80
C CYS A 56 -2.84 -51.47 -89.61
N MET A 57 -1.59 -51.94 -89.61
CA MET A 57 -0.62 -51.61 -88.55
C MET A 57 -0.33 -50.11 -88.47
N LYS A 58 -0.31 -49.42 -89.62
CA LYS A 58 -0.08 -47.96 -89.68
C LYS A 58 -1.31 -47.19 -89.18
N LEU A 59 -2.52 -47.67 -89.47
CA LEU A 59 -3.78 -47.14 -88.96
C LEU A 59 -3.90 -47.34 -87.44
N ASP A 60 -3.49 -48.49 -86.90
CA ASP A 60 -3.45 -48.72 -85.45
C ASP A 60 -2.45 -47.78 -84.76
N GLY A 61 -1.26 -47.60 -85.36
CA GLY A 61 -0.28 -46.61 -84.89
C GLY A 61 -0.82 -45.18 -84.91
N MET A 62 -1.61 -44.82 -85.93
CA MET A 62 -2.32 -43.53 -86.00
C MET A 62 -3.41 -43.42 -84.91
N CYS A 63 -4.18 -44.49 -84.66
CA CYS A 63 -5.18 -44.52 -83.59
C CYS A 63 -4.55 -44.31 -82.20
N ASP A 64 -3.38 -44.87 -81.93
CA ASP A 64 -2.68 -44.66 -80.65
C ASP A 64 -2.09 -43.25 -80.54
N GLN A 65 -1.67 -42.64 -81.65
CA GLN A 65 -1.28 -41.23 -81.67
C GLN A 65 -2.48 -40.31 -81.40
N LEU A 66 -3.67 -40.62 -81.94
CA LEU A 66 -4.91 -39.88 -81.68
C LEU A 66 -5.28 -39.91 -80.19
N LYS A 67 -5.20 -41.08 -79.53
CA LYS A 67 -5.45 -41.18 -78.06
C LYS A 67 -4.49 -40.31 -77.24
N LYS A 68 -3.22 -40.19 -77.66
CA LYS A 68 -2.25 -39.28 -76.99
C LYS A 68 -2.62 -37.82 -77.21
N LEU A 69 -3.16 -37.48 -78.38
CA LEU A 69 -3.68 -36.15 -78.71
C LEU A 69 -4.87 -35.78 -77.83
N ASP A 70 -5.86 -36.67 -77.68
CA ASP A 70 -7.01 -36.46 -76.78
C ASP A 70 -6.56 -36.25 -75.33
N LEU A 71 -5.57 -37.03 -74.87
CA LEU A 71 -4.99 -36.87 -73.54
C LEU A 71 -4.27 -35.53 -73.36
N MET A 72 -3.59 -35.05 -74.40
CA MET A 72 -2.97 -33.72 -74.39
C MET A 72 -4.02 -32.61 -74.38
N GLU A 73 -5.11 -32.74 -75.15
CA GLU A 73 -6.20 -31.78 -75.17
C GLU A 73 -6.91 -31.70 -73.80
N ALA A 74 -7.13 -32.84 -73.14
CA ALA A 74 -7.64 -32.88 -71.77
C ALA A 74 -6.69 -32.18 -70.77
N ARG A 75 -5.37 -32.40 -70.90
CA ARG A 75 -4.37 -31.71 -70.06
C ARG A 75 -4.31 -30.22 -70.34
N LEU A 76 -4.39 -29.80 -71.61
CA LEU A 76 -4.44 -28.39 -71.99
C LEU A 76 -5.69 -27.71 -71.43
N SER A 77 -6.84 -28.38 -71.50
CA SER A 77 -8.08 -27.89 -70.90
C SER A 77 -7.94 -27.71 -69.37
N ASN A 78 -7.31 -28.65 -68.68
CA ASN A 78 -7.06 -28.55 -67.24
C ASN A 78 -6.02 -27.46 -66.88
N LEU A 79 -5.02 -27.25 -67.73
CA LEU A 79 -4.07 -26.16 -67.58
C LEU A 79 -4.75 -24.80 -67.80
N GLU A 80 -5.67 -24.71 -68.76
CA GLU A 80 -6.43 -23.50 -69.03
C GLU A 80 -7.34 -23.14 -67.85
N THR A 81 -8.05 -24.12 -67.27
CA THR A 81 -8.86 -23.89 -66.06
C THR A 81 -7.99 -23.47 -64.88
N SER A 82 -6.86 -24.14 -64.65
CA SER A 82 -5.92 -23.77 -63.58
C SER A 82 -5.35 -22.36 -63.77
N ALA A 83 -5.01 -21.98 -65.00
CA ALA A 83 -4.52 -20.63 -65.31
C ALA A 83 -5.59 -19.55 -65.07
N LYS A 84 -6.86 -19.84 -65.37
CA LYS A 84 -7.99 -18.95 -65.06
C LYS A 84 -8.14 -18.76 -63.54
N THR A 85 -8.03 -19.83 -62.75
CA THR A 85 -8.09 -19.76 -61.29
C THR A 85 -6.92 -18.96 -60.70
N ILE A 86 -5.69 -19.23 -61.15
CA ILE A 86 -4.51 -18.47 -60.69
C ILE A 86 -4.68 -16.98 -61.02
N LYS A 87 -5.23 -16.65 -62.20
CA LYS A 87 -5.50 -15.26 -62.58
C LYS A 87 -6.49 -14.58 -61.62
N SER A 88 -7.57 -15.25 -61.23
CA SER A 88 -8.51 -14.69 -60.25
C SER A 88 -7.86 -14.51 -58.87
N ASP A 89 -7.03 -15.47 -58.43
CA ASP A 89 -6.34 -15.38 -57.14
C ASP A 89 -5.34 -14.22 -57.11
N VAL A 90 -4.62 -13.98 -58.21
CA VAL A 90 -3.69 -12.84 -58.34
C VAL A 90 -4.43 -11.50 -58.28
N GLU A 91 -5.60 -11.37 -58.92
CA GLU A 91 -6.40 -10.14 -58.81
C GLU A 91 -6.95 -9.92 -57.39
N ASN A 92 -7.35 -10.99 -56.70
CA ASN A 92 -7.76 -10.92 -55.29
C ASN A 92 -6.58 -10.55 -54.36
N LEU A 93 -5.38 -11.09 -54.60
CA LEU A 93 -4.18 -10.71 -53.85
C LEU A 93 -3.83 -9.24 -54.09
N LYS A 94 -4.03 -8.74 -55.31
CA LYS A 94 -3.77 -7.33 -55.64
C LYS A 94 -4.73 -6.38 -54.92
N SER A 95 -6.01 -6.72 -54.82
CA SER A 95 -6.98 -5.89 -54.07
C SER A 95 -6.66 -5.87 -52.58
N THR A 96 -6.39 -7.03 -51.98
CA THR A 96 -6.00 -7.13 -50.56
C THR A 96 -4.67 -6.41 -50.26
N MET A 97 -3.68 -6.46 -51.16
CA MET A 97 -2.45 -5.67 -51.05
C MET A 97 -2.73 -4.16 -51.06
N SER A 98 -3.61 -3.70 -51.97
CA SER A 98 -4.02 -2.29 -52.05
C SER A 98 -4.71 -1.81 -50.77
N GLU A 99 -5.53 -2.65 -50.15
CA GLU A 99 -6.14 -2.35 -48.85
C GLU A 99 -5.11 -2.31 -47.71
N MET A 100 -4.13 -3.22 -47.74
CA MET A 100 -3.04 -3.26 -46.77
C MET A 100 -2.15 -2.00 -46.84
N ASP A 101 -1.83 -1.51 -48.04
CA ASP A 101 -1.07 -0.27 -48.22
C ASP A 101 -1.82 0.95 -47.64
N LYS A 102 -3.15 1.02 -47.84
CA LYS A 102 -3.99 2.06 -47.23
C LYS A 102 -3.99 1.97 -45.71
N SER A 103 -4.09 0.76 -45.17
CA SER A 103 -4.00 0.53 -43.72
C SER A 103 -2.64 0.94 -43.15
N MET A 104 -1.55 0.57 -43.82
CA MET A 104 -0.18 0.89 -43.41
C MET A 104 0.08 2.40 -43.39
N THR A 105 -0.37 3.13 -44.42
CA THR A 105 -0.25 4.60 -44.46
C THR A 105 -1.04 5.27 -43.34
N PHE A 106 -2.24 4.78 -43.04
CA PHE A 106 -3.04 5.26 -41.91
C PHE A 106 -2.35 5.01 -40.57
N ILE A 107 -1.83 3.80 -40.34
CA ILE A 107 -1.10 3.46 -39.10
C ILE A 107 0.12 4.36 -38.91
N ASN A 108 0.90 4.60 -39.98
CA ASN A 108 2.07 5.49 -39.90
C ASN A 108 1.69 6.93 -39.53
N GLN A 109 0.58 7.45 -40.07
CA GLN A 109 0.08 8.77 -39.69
C GLN A 109 -0.30 8.84 -38.21
N GLN A 110 -1.00 7.81 -37.71
CA GLN A 110 -1.34 7.73 -36.27
C GLN A 110 -0.10 7.59 -35.40
N PHE A 111 0.91 6.84 -35.86
CA PHE A 111 2.16 6.68 -35.13
C PHE A 111 2.92 8.00 -34.97
N GLU A 112 3.06 8.79 -36.04
CA GLU A 112 3.72 10.09 -35.95
C GLU A 112 2.94 11.07 -35.06
N LYS A 113 1.60 11.05 -35.10
CA LYS A 113 0.79 11.83 -34.16
C LYS A 113 1.00 11.39 -32.71
N ASN A 114 0.98 10.10 -32.44
CA ASN A 114 1.21 9.59 -31.09
C ASN A 114 2.62 9.95 -30.59
N LYS A 115 3.62 9.94 -31.47
CA LYS A 115 4.99 10.34 -31.17
C LYS A 115 5.09 11.84 -30.84
N SER A 116 4.38 12.71 -31.56
CA SER A 116 4.33 14.14 -31.21
C SER A 116 3.67 14.36 -29.86
N ASP A 117 2.52 13.71 -29.62
CA ASP A 117 1.77 13.82 -28.36
C ASP A 117 2.61 13.32 -27.17
N LEU A 118 3.37 12.23 -27.37
CA LEU A 118 4.27 11.68 -26.35
C LEU A 118 5.42 12.64 -26.01
N SER A 119 5.99 13.33 -27.01
CA SER A 119 7.02 14.35 -26.80
C SER A 119 6.47 15.56 -26.03
N GLU A 120 5.25 15.99 -26.33
CA GLU A 120 4.59 17.07 -25.58
C GLU A 120 4.32 16.66 -24.13
N LEU A 121 3.80 15.44 -23.92
CA LEU A 121 3.55 14.91 -22.59
C LEU A 121 4.85 14.78 -21.77
N GLN A 122 5.95 14.38 -22.39
CA GLN A 122 7.26 14.34 -21.72
C GLN A 122 7.69 15.72 -21.22
N LYS A 123 7.47 16.78 -22.02
CA LYS A 123 7.79 18.15 -21.62
C LYS A 123 6.92 18.60 -20.45
N THR A 124 5.61 18.36 -20.49
CA THR A 124 4.71 18.76 -19.40
C THR A 124 5.03 18.00 -18.11
N VAL A 125 5.32 16.70 -18.19
CA VAL A 125 5.77 15.92 -17.03
C VAL A 125 7.08 16.46 -16.45
N SER A 126 8.05 16.82 -17.29
CA SER A 126 9.32 17.40 -16.83
C SER A 126 9.14 18.77 -16.14
N HIS A 127 8.20 19.59 -16.62
CA HIS A 127 7.88 20.87 -16.02
C HIS A 127 7.21 20.70 -14.67
N ILE A 128 6.15 19.88 -14.61
CA ILE A 128 5.40 19.61 -13.38
C ILE A 128 6.31 18.99 -12.31
N THR A 129 7.21 18.09 -12.70
CA THR A 129 8.17 17.49 -11.75
C THR A 129 9.17 18.52 -11.21
N SER A 130 9.60 19.50 -12.02
CA SER A 130 10.43 20.61 -11.53
C SER A 130 9.67 21.49 -10.54
N GLU A 131 8.46 21.92 -10.88
CA GLU A 131 7.62 22.75 -10.01
C GLU A 131 7.27 22.03 -8.69
N ALA A 132 6.96 20.73 -8.76
CA ALA A 132 6.70 19.92 -7.58
C ALA A 132 7.92 19.85 -6.65
N LYS A 133 9.13 19.77 -7.21
CA LYS A 133 10.37 19.75 -6.42
C LYS A 133 10.68 21.11 -5.79
N GLU A 134 10.46 22.20 -6.51
CA GLU A 134 10.65 23.56 -5.98
C GLU A 134 9.68 23.85 -4.84
N THR A 135 8.41 23.47 -5.00
CA THR A 135 7.40 23.63 -3.95
C THR A 135 7.68 22.73 -2.74
N GLU A 136 8.16 21.50 -2.95
CA GLU A 136 8.60 20.62 -1.84
C GLU A 136 9.74 21.24 -1.04
N LEU A 137 10.75 21.81 -1.71
CA LEU A 137 11.87 22.47 -1.03
C LEU A 137 11.41 23.71 -0.24
N PHE A 138 10.53 24.53 -0.83
CA PHE A 138 9.97 25.70 -0.16
C PHE A 138 9.17 25.31 1.10
N ILE A 139 8.30 24.29 0.99
CA ILE A 139 7.52 23.80 2.13
C ILE A 139 8.43 23.21 3.22
N ALA A 140 9.49 22.50 2.83
CA ALA A 140 10.44 21.94 3.79
C ALA A 140 11.17 23.03 4.60
N ASP A 141 11.55 24.13 3.93
CA ASP A 141 12.19 25.29 4.55
C ASP A 141 11.23 26.00 5.51
N GLU A 142 10.00 26.30 5.08
CA GLU A 142 8.98 26.95 5.91
C GLU A 142 8.63 26.08 7.15
N ILE A 143 8.53 24.76 6.99
CA ILE A 143 8.35 23.84 8.11
C ILE A 143 9.53 23.89 9.09
N SER A 144 10.76 24.02 8.58
CA SER A 144 11.96 24.15 9.43
C SER A 144 11.92 25.44 10.24
N GLU A 145 11.66 26.58 9.59
CA GLU A 145 11.54 27.88 10.24
C GLU A 145 10.45 27.88 11.32
N LEU A 146 9.25 27.39 10.99
CA LEU A 146 8.14 27.30 11.94
C LEU A 146 8.46 26.39 13.15
N ARG A 147 9.24 25.33 12.96
CA ARG A 147 9.69 24.47 14.07
C ARG A 147 10.66 25.20 14.99
N GLU A 148 11.58 25.99 14.43
CA GLU A 148 12.51 26.81 15.21
C GLU A 148 11.78 27.89 16.00
N GLU A 149 10.85 28.61 15.36
CA GLU A 149 10.03 29.63 16.01
C GLU A 149 9.17 29.02 17.13
N LEU A 150 8.54 27.87 16.87
CA LEU A 150 7.77 27.15 17.88
C LEU A 150 8.64 26.71 19.05
N GLY A 151 9.87 26.25 18.78
CA GLY A 151 10.85 25.90 19.81
C GLY A 151 11.21 27.11 20.68
N SER A 152 11.56 28.23 20.04
CA SER A 152 11.87 29.51 20.71
C SER A 152 10.68 30.02 21.54
N LEU A 153 9.47 29.98 20.99
CA LEU A 153 8.26 30.40 21.67
C LEU A 153 7.95 29.53 22.88
N LYS A 154 8.09 28.20 22.76
CA LYS A 154 7.94 27.27 23.88
C LYS A 154 8.93 27.57 24.99
N GLU A 155 10.20 27.82 24.67
CA GLU A 155 11.21 28.11 25.70
C GLU A 155 10.96 29.47 26.37
N ARG A 156 10.57 30.51 25.60
CA ARG A 156 10.15 31.80 26.17
C ARG A 156 8.93 31.66 27.07
N HIS A 157 7.96 30.84 26.69
CA HIS A 157 6.79 30.57 27.51
C HIS A 157 7.18 29.90 28.84
N VAL A 158 8.07 28.91 28.82
CA VAL A 158 8.59 28.26 30.03
C VAL A 158 9.36 29.25 30.91
N ASP A 159 10.22 30.12 30.34
CA ASP A 159 10.93 31.16 31.11
C ASP A 159 9.96 32.13 31.80
N LEU A 160 8.94 32.60 31.07
CA LEU A 160 7.93 33.52 31.63
C LEU A 160 7.14 32.86 32.77
N GLN A 161 6.73 31.61 32.60
CA GLN A 161 6.07 30.86 33.67
C GLN A 161 6.99 30.68 34.88
N ALA A 162 8.24 30.28 34.66
CA ALA A 162 9.21 30.11 35.74
C ALA A 162 9.49 31.43 36.49
N ARG A 163 9.56 32.55 35.78
CA ARG A 163 9.72 33.88 36.37
C ARG A 163 8.48 34.29 37.18
N SER A 164 7.28 34.02 36.67
CA SER A 164 6.02 34.28 37.37
C SER A 164 5.85 33.44 38.64
N MET A 165 6.40 32.22 38.64
CA MET A 165 6.35 31.27 39.76
C MET A 165 7.52 31.42 40.75
N ARG A 166 8.46 32.33 40.49
CA ARG A 166 9.68 32.50 41.30
C ARG A 166 9.39 32.80 42.77
N ASP A 167 8.32 33.52 43.09
CA ASP A 167 8.00 33.86 44.48
C ASP A 167 7.18 32.78 45.19
N ASN A 168 7.06 31.60 44.58
CA ASN A 168 6.21 30.52 45.09
C ASN A 168 7.05 29.38 45.68
N LEU A 169 6.59 28.83 46.81
CA LEU A 169 7.06 27.54 47.33
C LEU A 169 5.92 26.53 47.36
N VAL A 170 6.32 25.27 47.18
CA VAL A 170 5.47 24.09 47.32
C VAL A 170 5.80 23.40 48.64
N PHE A 171 4.79 23.21 49.46
CA PHE A 171 4.86 22.54 50.75
C PHE A 171 4.14 21.20 50.66
N SER A 172 4.84 20.12 50.98
CA SER A 172 4.36 18.73 50.93
C SER A 172 4.32 18.13 52.33
N GLY A 173 3.37 17.22 52.57
CA GLY A 173 3.25 16.49 53.84
C GLY A 173 2.46 17.22 54.94
N ILE A 174 1.93 18.41 54.67
CA ILE A 174 1.00 19.10 55.57
C ILE A 174 -0.37 18.44 55.44
N GLU A 175 -0.90 17.91 56.54
CA GLU A 175 -2.19 17.22 56.57
C GLU A 175 -3.33 18.15 56.15
N GLU A 176 -4.31 17.61 55.43
CA GLU A 176 -5.51 18.34 55.06
C GLU A 176 -6.52 18.19 56.19
N LEU A 177 -6.99 19.32 56.73
CA LEU A 177 -8.10 19.31 57.66
C LEU A 177 -9.34 18.75 56.95
N PRO A 178 -10.12 17.88 57.62
CA PRO A 178 -11.35 17.38 57.04
C PRO A 178 -12.29 18.55 56.71
N PRO A 179 -13.10 18.46 55.63
CA PRO A 179 -14.05 19.50 55.29
C PRO A 179 -14.96 19.78 56.48
N GLN A 180 -14.83 20.96 57.08
CA GLN A 180 -15.77 21.41 58.10
C GLN A 180 -17.06 21.80 57.39
N GLN A 181 -18.21 21.55 58.02
CA GLN A 181 -19.49 22.03 57.50
C GLN A 181 -19.92 23.23 58.32
N ASP A 182 -20.47 24.26 57.65
CA ASP A 182 -21.17 25.31 58.36
C ASP A 182 -22.48 24.77 58.98
N GLY A 183 -23.14 25.56 59.82
CA GLY A 183 -24.42 25.21 60.43
C GLY A 183 -25.55 24.93 59.41
N ASN A 184 -25.30 25.18 58.13
CA ASN A 184 -26.22 24.97 57.02
C ASN A 184 -25.77 23.80 56.09
N GLY A 185 -24.76 23.02 56.51
CA GLY A 185 -24.25 21.86 55.77
C GLY A 185 -23.36 22.19 54.57
N ARG A 186 -22.92 23.44 54.39
CA ARG A 186 -22.00 23.84 53.32
C ARG A 186 -20.56 23.56 53.74
N PRO A 187 -19.71 23.00 52.86
CA PRO A 187 -18.32 22.78 53.16
C PRO A 187 -17.59 24.13 53.33
N ILE A 188 -17.08 24.38 54.52
CA ILE A 188 -16.10 25.42 54.83
C ILE A 188 -14.76 24.94 54.28
N GLY A 189 -14.19 25.72 53.36
CA GLY A 189 -12.87 25.47 52.83
C GLY A 189 -11.81 25.59 53.93
N GLU A 190 -10.77 24.76 53.85
CA GLU A 190 -9.59 24.88 54.72
C GLU A 190 -8.98 26.28 54.59
N ASP A 191 -8.68 26.93 55.72
CA ASP A 191 -7.84 28.12 55.75
C ASP A 191 -6.37 27.73 55.60
N THR A 192 -5.95 27.56 54.35
CA THR A 192 -4.60 27.10 54.05
C THR A 192 -3.51 28.08 54.46
N GLU A 193 -3.82 29.39 54.56
CA GLU A 193 -2.84 30.40 54.96
C GLU A 193 -2.58 30.32 56.45
N ARG A 194 -3.63 30.17 57.27
CA ARG A 194 -3.49 29.94 58.70
C ARG A 194 -2.75 28.63 58.98
N THR A 195 -3.16 27.51 58.35
CA THR A 195 -2.48 26.21 58.50
C THR A 195 -1.00 26.30 58.15
N LEU A 196 -0.66 27.01 57.06
CA LEU A 196 0.74 27.18 56.67
C LEU A 196 1.52 28.08 57.64
N SER A 197 0.89 29.15 58.15
CA SER A 197 1.53 30.06 59.11
C SER A 197 1.81 29.37 60.44
N GLU A 198 0.85 28.59 60.95
CA GLU A 198 1.02 27.75 62.14
C GLU A 198 2.12 26.70 61.94
N PHE A 199 2.19 26.09 60.74
CA PHE A 199 3.28 25.17 60.39
C PHE A 199 4.65 25.86 60.41
N LEU A 200 4.78 27.05 59.83
CA LEU A 200 6.04 27.80 59.81
C LEU A 200 6.47 28.22 61.22
N ALA A 201 5.54 28.68 62.05
CA ALA A 201 5.81 29.03 63.44
C ALA A 201 6.23 27.80 64.27
N THR A 202 5.48 26.70 64.17
CA THR A 202 5.67 25.53 65.05
C THR A 202 6.83 24.65 64.63
N LYS A 203 6.97 24.38 63.33
CA LYS A 203 7.96 23.42 62.80
C LYS A 203 9.25 24.11 62.38
N MET A 204 9.18 25.39 62.03
CA MET A 204 10.33 26.11 61.49
C MET A 204 10.72 27.33 62.32
N ASP A 205 9.99 27.70 63.39
CA ASP A 205 10.23 28.91 64.18
C ASP A 205 10.47 30.15 63.29
N ILE A 206 9.60 30.29 62.28
CA ILE A 206 9.59 31.45 61.39
C ILE A 206 8.25 32.12 61.52
N HIS A 207 8.29 33.37 61.98
CA HIS A 207 7.14 34.24 62.15
C HIS A 207 7.16 35.35 61.08
N ASP A 208 6.09 36.15 61.04
CA ASP A 208 5.97 37.37 60.22
C ASP A 208 6.27 37.14 58.73
N VAL A 209 5.59 36.18 58.12
CA VAL A 209 5.67 35.92 56.68
C VAL A 209 4.36 36.35 56.02
N GLY A 210 4.45 37.30 55.08
CA GLY A 210 3.32 37.73 54.28
C GLY A 210 3.14 36.87 53.02
N PHE A 211 1.88 36.49 52.73
CA PHE A 211 1.50 35.78 51.52
C PHE A 211 0.55 36.62 50.65
N HIS A 212 0.71 36.52 49.33
CA HIS A 212 -0.27 37.03 48.37
C HIS A 212 -1.43 36.06 48.17
N ARG A 213 -1.11 34.75 48.14
CA ARG A 213 -2.08 33.68 47.90
C ARG A 213 -1.52 32.36 48.41
N VAL A 214 -2.35 31.62 49.14
CA VAL A 214 -2.06 30.26 49.61
C VAL A 214 -3.23 29.36 49.22
N HIS A 215 -2.93 28.16 48.70
CA HIS A 215 -3.96 27.19 48.31
C HIS A 215 -3.40 25.78 48.14
N ARG A 216 -4.25 24.76 48.26
CA ARG A 216 -3.92 23.37 47.90
C ARG A 216 -3.85 23.20 46.38
N MET A 217 -2.85 22.47 45.89
CA MET A 217 -2.72 22.09 44.49
C MET A 217 -3.21 20.67 44.22
N GLY A 218 -3.95 20.50 43.12
CA GLY A 218 -4.41 19.20 42.63
C GLY A 218 -5.76 18.73 43.19
N ARG A 219 -6.21 17.58 42.70
CA ARG A 219 -7.47 16.93 43.11
C ARG A 219 -7.30 16.20 44.44
N LEU A 220 -8.31 16.27 45.31
CA LEU A 220 -8.33 15.52 46.56
C LEU A 220 -8.37 14.01 46.28
N ILE A 221 -7.43 13.26 46.87
CA ILE A 221 -7.34 11.80 46.74
C ILE A 221 -7.30 11.20 48.16
N PRO A 222 -8.20 10.27 48.51
CA PRO A 222 -8.19 9.62 49.83
C PRO A 222 -6.83 9.01 50.15
N GLY A 223 -6.32 9.27 51.36
CA GLY A 223 -5.03 8.76 51.82
C GLY A 223 -3.80 9.49 51.26
N LYS A 224 -3.96 10.56 50.47
CA LYS A 224 -2.85 11.40 50.01
C LYS A 224 -3.09 12.87 50.38
N THR A 225 -2.09 13.49 50.97
CA THR A 225 -2.09 14.93 51.28
C THR A 225 -1.69 15.74 50.04
N ARG A 226 -2.54 16.67 49.61
CA ARG A 226 -2.21 17.60 48.53
C ARG A 226 -1.19 18.64 48.99
N PRO A 227 -0.20 18.98 48.14
CA PRO A 227 0.74 20.03 48.48
C PRO A 227 0.06 21.41 48.51
N ILE A 228 0.55 22.28 49.40
CA ILE A 228 0.16 23.70 49.44
C ILE A 228 1.12 24.49 48.56
N VAL A 229 0.59 25.43 47.78
CA VAL A 229 1.40 26.47 47.12
C VAL A 229 1.10 27.81 47.72
N ALA A 230 2.16 28.47 48.16
CA ALA A 230 2.12 29.81 48.72
C ALA A 230 2.99 30.75 47.88
N LYS A 231 2.38 31.84 47.42
CA LYS A 231 3.09 32.97 46.82
C LYS A 231 3.43 33.98 47.91
N PHE A 232 4.71 34.22 48.10
CA PHE A 232 5.20 35.15 49.12
C PHE A 232 5.03 36.59 48.66
N VAL A 233 4.90 37.51 49.62
CA VAL A 233 4.97 38.96 49.33
C VAL A 233 6.39 39.40 49.04
N MET A 234 7.34 38.92 49.85
CA MET A 234 8.75 39.29 49.73
C MET A 234 9.60 38.07 49.34
N TYR A 235 10.41 38.23 48.29
CA TYR A 235 11.38 37.20 47.88
C TYR A 235 12.38 36.83 48.99
N LYS A 236 12.73 37.79 49.86
CA LYS A 236 13.62 37.55 51.01
C LYS A 236 13.02 36.56 52.01
N ASP A 237 11.72 36.65 52.30
CA ASP A 237 11.03 35.73 53.19
C ASP A 237 10.90 34.35 52.57
N ARG A 238 10.58 34.29 51.27
CA ARG A 238 10.61 33.05 50.48
C ARG A 238 11.96 32.34 50.64
N GLU A 239 13.06 33.07 50.47
CA GLU A 239 14.41 32.50 50.60
C GLU A 239 14.77 32.10 52.04
N ARG A 240 14.32 32.87 53.04
CA ARG A 240 14.48 32.52 54.46
C ARG A 240 13.84 31.17 54.76
N VAL A 241 12.59 30.97 54.32
CA VAL A 241 11.88 29.68 54.47
C VAL A 241 12.56 28.57 53.69
N ARG A 242 12.92 28.80 52.42
CA ARG A 242 13.56 27.76 51.59
C ARG A 242 14.91 27.29 52.15
N LYS A 243 15.75 28.19 52.64
CA LYS A 243 17.09 27.85 53.15
C LYS A 243 17.02 27.11 54.48
N SER A 244 16.15 27.54 55.39
CA SER A 244 15.95 26.91 56.70
C SER A 244 15.35 25.50 56.59
N ALA A 245 14.57 25.22 55.55
CA ALA A 245 13.97 23.89 55.33
C ALA A 245 14.99 22.75 55.33
N LYS A 246 16.18 22.96 54.75
CA LYS A 246 17.22 21.92 54.69
C LYS A 246 17.70 21.50 56.08
N GLU A 247 17.77 22.45 57.02
CA GLU A 247 18.22 22.18 58.38
C GLU A 247 17.07 21.66 59.26
N LYS A 248 15.93 22.36 59.23
CA LYS A 248 14.83 22.11 60.18
C LYS A 248 13.93 20.92 59.82
N LEU A 249 13.86 20.53 58.55
CA LEU A 249 12.93 19.49 58.08
C LEU A 249 13.62 18.17 57.67
N THR A 250 14.95 18.07 57.80
CA THR A 250 15.68 16.84 57.51
C THR A 250 15.22 15.72 58.45
N GLY A 251 14.83 14.58 57.88
CA GLY A 251 14.32 13.43 58.64
C GLY A 251 12.82 13.48 58.95
N SER A 252 12.12 14.57 58.58
CA SER A 252 10.67 14.67 58.69
C SER A 252 9.96 14.23 57.41
N ASN A 253 8.63 14.05 57.48
CA ASN A 253 7.79 13.77 56.30
C ASN A 253 7.42 15.04 55.51
N TYR A 254 7.90 16.21 55.93
CA TYR A 254 7.60 17.48 55.29
C TYR A 254 8.62 17.82 54.21
N GLY A 255 8.16 18.39 53.11
CA GLY A 255 9.01 18.84 52.01
C GLY A 255 8.71 20.28 51.64
N ILE A 256 9.76 21.09 51.43
CA ILE A 256 9.65 22.44 50.88
C ILE A 256 10.51 22.51 49.62
N SER A 257 9.91 22.94 48.52
CA SER A 257 10.59 23.04 47.22
C SER A 257 10.11 24.25 46.44
N GLU A 258 10.95 24.74 45.53
CA GLU A 258 10.57 25.79 44.59
C GLU A 258 9.53 25.28 43.61
N GLN A 259 8.57 26.14 43.26
CA GLN A 259 7.58 25.80 42.26
C GLN A 259 8.16 26.03 40.85
N PHE A 260 8.11 25.01 40.01
CA PHE A 260 8.51 25.10 38.60
C PHE A 260 7.35 24.73 37.68
N PRO A 261 7.34 25.26 36.44
CA PRO A 261 6.48 24.76 35.36
C PRO A 261 6.63 23.25 35.16
N ARG A 262 5.60 22.63 34.59
CA ARG A 262 5.55 21.18 34.38
C ARG A 262 6.73 20.70 33.55
N GLU A 263 7.08 21.44 32.51
CA GLU A 263 8.16 21.16 31.56
C GLU A 263 9.51 21.07 32.27
N ILE A 264 9.81 22.00 33.19
CA ILE A 264 11.03 21.97 34.00
C ILE A 264 11.03 20.75 34.94
N ASN A 265 9.90 20.45 35.57
CA ASN A 265 9.79 19.27 36.44
C ASN A 265 9.98 17.97 35.66
N ASP A 266 9.45 17.88 34.45
CA ASP A 266 9.61 16.73 33.57
C ASP A 266 11.09 16.56 33.14
N ARG A 267 11.77 17.64 32.73
CA ARG A 267 13.21 17.64 32.43
C ARG A 267 14.03 17.19 33.63
N ARG A 268 13.74 17.71 34.83
CA ARG A 268 14.39 17.28 36.09
C ARG A 268 14.14 15.81 36.41
N LYS A 269 12.91 15.33 36.22
CA LYS A 269 12.53 13.94 36.46
C LYS A 269 13.33 12.98 35.57
N ALA A 270 13.54 13.34 34.30
CA ALA A 270 14.37 12.57 33.38
C ALA A 270 15.84 12.49 33.83
N LEU A 271 16.37 13.55 34.43
CA LEU A 271 17.74 13.62 34.94
C LEU A 271 17.91 13.05 36.37
N TYR A 272 16.82 12.76 37.07
CA TYR A 272 16.84 12.32 38.46
C TYR A 272 17.59 10.98 38.70
N PRO A 273 17.49 9.96 37.82
CA PRO A 273 18.30 8.75 37.94
C PRO A 273 19.81 9.05 37.93
N THR A 274 20.25 9.92 37.02
CA THR A 274 21.65 10.35 36.90
C THR A 274 22.10 11.11 38.15
N TYR A 275 21.28 12.03 38.65
CA TYR A 275 21.52 12.75 39.90
C TYR A 275 21.71 11.78 41.08
N LYS A 276 20.81 10.80 41.23
CA LYS A 276 20.88 9.80 42.31
C LYS A 276 22.12 8.93 42.22
N ASN A 277 22.51 8.52 41.02
CA ASN A 277 23.73 7.74 40.80
C ASN A 277 24.98 8.55 41.16
N ALA A 278 25.07 9.81 40.70
CA ALA A 278 26.18 10.70 41.04
C ALA A 278 26.31 10.91 42.56
N LYS A 279 25.20 11.13 43.27
CA LYS A 279 25.21 11.22 44.74
C LYS A 279 25.69 9.94 45.43
N ARG A 280 25.28 8.76 44.94
CA ARG A 280 25.74 7.47 45.47
C ARG A 280 27.25 7.28 45.28
N GLN A 281 27.80 7.82 44.20
CA GLN A 281 29.24 7.83 43.92
C GLN A 281 30.01 8.90 44.70
N GLY A 282 29.37 9.64 45.62
CA GLY A 282 30.02 10.72 46.39
C GLY A 282 30.29 12.00 45.59
N LYS A 283 29.78 12.12 44.36
CA LYS A 283 30.00 13.29 43.49
C LYS A 283 29.15 14.50 43.89
N ARG A 284 29.63 15.69 43.57
CA ARG A 284 28.92 16.95 43.79
C ARG A 284 27.86 17.16 42.70
N ALA A 285 26.67 16.61 42.91
CA ALA A 285 25.53 16.83 42.01
C ALA A 285 24.55 17.90 42.54
N ASN A 286 24.12 18.82 41.68
CA ASN A 286 23.09 19.84 41.97
C ASN A 286 22.26 20.19 40.73
N PHE A 287 20.98 20.48 40.95
CA PHE A 287 20.10 21.02 39.91
C PHE A 287 20.08 22.55 39.97
N VAL A 288 20.18 23.18 38.80
CA VAL A 288 19.93 24.63 38.61
C VAL A 288 18.85 24.75 37.55
N MET A 289 17.67 25.25 37.94
CA MET A 289 16.47 25.20 37.10
C MET A 289 16.23 23.76 36.60
N ASP A 290 16.19 23.55 35.28
CA ASP A 290 16.02 22.27 34.60
C ASP A 290 17.34 21.52 34.33
N LYS A 291 18.50 22.10 34.64
CA LYS A 291 19.82 21.56 34.32
C LYS A 291 20.46 20.84 35.50
N LEU A 292 21.09 19.69 35.24
CA LEU A 292 21.87 18.93 36.22
C LEU A 292 23.36 19.20 36.03
N TYR A 293 24.05 19.58 37.09
CA TYR A 293 25.50 19.67 37.14
C TYR A 293 26.04 18.56 38.04
N VAL A 294 27.08 17.86 37.58
CA VAL A 294 27.83 16.84 38.35
C VAL A 294 29.30 17.23 38.33
N ASP A 295 29.87 17.46 39.51
CA ASP A 295 31.23 17.98 39.70
C ASP A 295 31.52 19.26 38.90
N GLY A 296 30.48 20.10 38.74
CA GLY A 296 30.54 21.36 37.98
C GLY A 296 30.29 21.21 36.48
N VAL A 297 30.17 19.99 35.95
CA VAL A 297 29.94 19.74 34.52
C VAL A 297 28.45 19.57 34.24
N LEU A 298 27.94 20.27 33.22
CA LEU A 298 26.56 20.17 32.76
C LEU A 298 26.30 18.80 32.11
N ILE A 299 25.31 18.07 32.60
CA ILE A 299 24.84 16.84 32.00
C ILE A 299 23.77 17.19 30.96
N GLN A 300 24.08 16.92 29.69
CA GLN A 300 23.08 16.99 28.63
C GLN A 300 22.15 15.77 28.72
N PRO A 301 20.82 15.95 28.61
CA PRO A 301 19.91 14.82 28.52
C PRO A 301 20.24 14.02 27.25
N VAL A 302 20.51 12.72 27.41
CA VAL A 302 20.68 11.82 26.27
C VAL A 302 19.35 11.81 25.53
N SER A 303 19.35 12.32 24.29
CA SER A 303 18.23 12.20 23.38
C SER A 303 17.99 10.72 23.13
N VAL A 304 17.02 10.14 23.84
CA VAL A 304 16.48 8.84 23.48
C VAL A 304 15.81 9.05 22.14
N GLN A 305 16.52 8.73 21.06
CA GLN A 305 15.92 8.62 19.74
C GLN A 305 14.80 7.58 19.87
N GLU A 306 13.56 8.01 19.69
CA GLU A 306 12.44 7.11 19.47
C GLU A 306 12.76 6.29 18.23
N SER A 307 13.28 5.08 18.43
CA SER A 307 13.37 4.08 17.38
C SER A 307 11.94 3.79 16.92
N GLN A 308 11.60 4.31 15.74
CA GLN A 308 10.32 4.02 15.09
C GLN A 308 10.19 2.49 14.89
N PRO A 309 9.04 1.87 15.18
CA PRO A 309 8.83 0.48 14.89
C PRO A 309 8.83 0.26 13.37
N GLY A 310 9.65 -0.69 12.93
CA GLY A 310 9.93 -0.97 11.51
C GLY A 310 8.67 -1.19 10.68
N GLN A 311 8.65 -0.57 9.51
CA GLN A 311 7.82 -0.99 8.39
C GLN A 311 8.27 -2.39 7.97
N SER A 312 7.50 -3.40 8.37
CA SER A 312 7.62 -4.73 7.77
C SER A 312 7.08 -4.66 6.35
N ASP A 313 7.95 -4.95 5.39
CA ASP A 313 7.63 -5.22 3.99
C ASP A 313 6.41 -6.13 3.88
N ARG A 314 5.35 -5.60 3.26
CA ARG A 314 4.23 -6.39 2.74
C ARG A 314 4.04 -6.04 1.28
N ASN A 315 4.94 -6.55 0.44
CA ASN A 315 4.69 -6.74 -0.98
C ASN A 315 5.15 -8.15 -1.31
N ASP A 316 4.21 -9.09 -1.38
CA ASP A 316 4.22 -10.24 -2.31
C ASP A 316 3.03 -11.15 -2.00
N ALA A 317 1.96 -11.01 -2.80
CA ALA A 317 1.00 -12.05 -3.16
C ALA A 317 -0.12 -11.46 -4.05
N MET A 318 0.16 -11.25 -5.33
CA MET A 318 -0.87 -11.37 -6.36
C MET A 318 -0.45 -12.51 -7.29
N GLU A 319 -0.78 -13.74 -6.88
CA GLU A 319 -0.77 -14.88 -7.78
C GLU A 319 -2.21 -15.17 -8.22
N VAL A 320 -2.41 -15.08 -9.53
CA VAL A 320 -3.68 -15.25 -10.24
C VAL A 320 -3.96 -16.75 -10.34
N GLY A 321 -4.88 -17.26 -9.53
CA GLY A 321 -5.35 -18.64 -9.61
C GLY A 321 -6.33 -18.83 -10.77
N HIS A 322 -5.82 -19.37 -11.89
CA HIS A 322 -6.63 -19.98 -12.93
C HIS A 322 -7.37 -21.22 -12.38
N ARG A 323 -8.66 -21.31 -12.72
CA ARG A 323 -9.53 -22.46 -12.47
C ARG A 323 -9.07 -23.65 -13.30
N ASP A 324 -9.03 -24.83 -12.67
CA ASP A 324 -9.22 -26.07 -13.40
C ASP A 324 -10.09 -27.08 -12.63
N ASN A 325 -11.02 -27.67 -13.38
CA ASN A 325 -12.00 -28.66 -12.94
C ASN A 325 -11.35 -30.04 -12.86
N GLY A 326 -11.56 -30.75 -11.75
CA GLY A 326 -11.15 -32.15 -11.61
C GLY A 326 -12.12 -32.92 -10.72
N ILE A 327 -13.00 -33.69 -11.37
CA ILE A 327 -13.95 -34.63 -10.78
C ILE A 327 -13.18 -35.86 -10.27
N THR A 328 -13.36 -36.25 -9.01
CA THR A 328 -13.27 -37.66 -8.58
C THR A 328 -14.15 -37.92 -7.35
N GLN A 329 -15.00 -38.93 -7.48
CA GLN A 329 -15.87 -39.50 -6.46
C GLN A 329 -15.11 -40.54 -5.62
N ALA A 330 -15.52 -40.74 -4.35
CA ALA A 330 -15.66 -42.04 -3.64
C ALA A 330 -15.60 -41.81 -2.11
N THR A 331 -16.72 -41.85 -1.36
CA THR A 331 -17.38 -42.99 -0.67
C THR A 331 -17.05 -43.12 0.84
N THR A 332 -18.11 -43.31 1.66
CA THR A 332 -18.18 -44.11 2.93
C THR A 332 -17.64 -43.44 4.21
N THR A 333 -18.23 -43.46 5.43
CA THR A 333 -19.51 -43.94 6.03
C THR A 333 -19.54 -43.54 7.53
N ARG A 334 -20.75 -43.27 8.07
CA ARG A 334 -21.27 -43.32 9.47
C ARG A 334 -20.49 -42.78 10.69
N GLY A 335 -21.20 -42.01 11.52
CA GLY A 335 -21.67 -42.51 12.83
C GLY A 335 -21.52 -41.62 14.09
N GLY A 336 -22.65 -41.38 14.80
CA GLY A 336 -22.74 -41.02 16.24
C GLY A 336 -22.94 -39.52 16.54
N GLN A 337 -24.12 -39.01 16.98
CA GLN A 337 -24.71 -39.04 18.34
C GLN A 337 -23.69 -38.72 19.44
N SER A 338 -23.91 -37.93 20.49
CA SER A 338 -25.04 -37.21 21.10
C SER A 338 -24.47 -36.52 22.35
N GLY A 339 -25.01 -35.40 22.83
CA GLY A 339 -24.54 -34.83 24.10
C GLY A 339 -25.22 -33.52 24.49
N ALA A 340 -26.44 -33.62 24.98
CA ALA A 340 -27.14 -32.55 25.68
C ALA A 340 -26.65 -32.46 27.13
N TYR A 341 -26.39 -31.26 27.64
CA TYR A 341 -26.60 -30.96 29.06
C TYR A 341 -27.15 -29.54 29.25
N SER A 342 -28.13 -29.54 30.13
CA SER A 342 -29.09 -28.53 30.54
C SER A 342 -28.58 -27.60 31.66
N GLY A 343 -29.22 -26.43 31.76
CA GLY A 343 -29.36 -25.64 32.99
C GLY A 343 -28.87 -24.20 32.81
N GLY A 344 -29.67 -23.13 32.90
CA GLY A 344 -30.98 -22.93 33.53
C GLY A 344 -30.85 -21.91 34.66
N ARG A 345 -31.70 -20.87 34.62
CA ARG A 345 -31.93 -19.72 35.54
C ARG A 345 -31.18 -18.44 35.13
N GLY A 346 -31.80 -17.31 34.78
CA GLY A 346 -33.18 -16.86 34.91
C GLY A 346 -33.30 -15.76 35.98
N ARG A 347 -33.90 -14.63 35.58
CA ARG A 347 -34.20 -13.34 36.27
C ARG A 347 -33.25 -12.21 35.87
N GLY A 348 -33.68 -11.06 35.37
CA GLY A 348 -35.02 -10.49 35.28
C GLY A 348 -34.99 -9.00 35.60
N SER A 349 -35.18 -8.19 34.56
CA SER A 349 -35.98 -6.95 34.56
C SER A 349 -35.37 -5.60 34.99
N ARG A 350 -35.77 -4.61 34.18
CA ARG A 350 -35.82 -3.13 34.33
C ARG A 350 -34.58 -2.41 33.78
N GLY A 351 -34.66 -1.53 32.78
CA GLY A 351 -35.79 -0.86 32.13
C GLY A 351 -35.47 0.63 31.95
N ARG A 352 -35.86 1.19 30.79
CA ARG A 352 -35.82 2.62 30.36
C ARG A 352 -34.41 3.16 30.06
N GLY A 353 -34.11 3.74 28.89
CA GLY A 353 -34.93 4.48 27.94
C GLY A 353 -34.40 5.91 27.88
N GLY A 354 -34.09 6.42 26.68
CA GLY A 354 -33.82 7.86 26.50
C GLY A 354 -32.73 8.18 25.48
N ARG A 355 -33.11 8.16 24.19
CA ARG A 355 -32.40 8.88 23.13
C ARG A 355 -32.48 10.38 23.42
N GLY A 356 -31.35 11.09 23.32
CA GLY A 356 -31.28 12.54 23.43
C GLY A 356 -30.28 13.10 22.43
N SER A 357 -30.75 13.32 21.20
CA SER A 357 -30.06 14.05 20.14
C SER A 357 -29.74 15.48 20.59
N ARG A 358 -28.50 15.94 20.38
CA ARG A 358 -28.15 17.37 20.48
C ARG A 358 -28.08 17.97 19.07
N PRO A 359 -28.85 19.03 18.76
CA PRO A 359 -28.71 19.73 17.48
C PRO A 359 -27.61 20.79 17.55
N PHE A 360 -26.95 20.96 16.42
CA PHE A 360 -26.05 22.06 16.09
C PHE A 360 -26.79 23.40 16.12
N GLY A 361 -26.28 24.37 16.88
CA GLY A 361 -26.72 25.77 16.82
C GLY A 361 -25.76 26.60 15.96
N ARG A 362 -26.21 27.00 14.77
CA ARG A 362 -25.61 28.08 13.97
C ARG A 362 -26.18 29.43 14.42
N GLY A 363 -25.29 30.41 14.56
CA GLY A 363 -25.39 31.80 14.11
C GLY A 363 -26.63 32.65 14.46
N ALA A 364 -26.39 33.77 15.14
CA ALA A 364 -27.13 35.01 14.89
C ALA A 364 -26.19 36.21 14.96
N ARG A 365 -26.08 36.89 13.82
CA ARG A 365 -25.55 38.24 13.66
C ARG A 365 -26.41 39.22 14.46
N SER A 366 -25.77 40.20 15.08
CA SER A 366 -26.41 41.45 15.50
C SER A 366 -25.54 42.60 15.01
N SER A 367 -26.02 43.23 13.95
CA SER A 367 -25.66 44.56 13.51
C SER A 367 -26.68 45.54 14.09
N ARG A 368 -26.24 46.57 14.82
CA ARG A 368 -26.78 47.94 14.67
C ARG A 368 -25.98 48.99 15.42
N SER A 369 -25.60 49.99 14.63
CA SER A 369 -25.26 51.37 14.94
C SER A 369 -26.05 52.01 16.07
N ARG A 370 -25.35 52.79 16.90
CA ARG A 370 -25.45 54.26 16.91
C ARG A 370 -24.15 54.85 17.40
#